data_AF-A0A932Q9Q1-F1
#
_entry.id   AF-A0A932Q9Q1-F1
#
_cell.length_a   1.000
_cell.length_b   1.000
_cell.length_c   1.000
_cell.angle_alpha   90.00
_cell.angle_beta   90.00
_cell.angle_gamma   90.00
#
_symmetry.space_group_name_H-M   'P 1'
#
loop_
_entity.id
_entity.type
_entity.pdbx_description
1 polymer ?
#
loop_
_entity_poly.entity_id
_entity_poly.type
_entity_poly.pdbx_seq_one_letter_code
_entity_poly.pdbx_strand_id
1 'polypeptide(L)'
;MSRIKTAASLLALTLLCLSMTACNGLLVELTGHYEGSLFERTDGNGHQRPVKSDISNDGHGHATVAVKDAANTPILTITLTDIQNGKFKISIPGVAPQAVELVEKSGCFLRQADQSLRFCLDKGELLLEVTLKDKGKVFTLALDRFKKLDAFVMETPRDFTTASAVDYALRMNFDNRVEFEHVIQSRLSRSLARLNLLPGVTLSSVISLVVKDPASIISSIGDLAPFLLPTRWLQASEAGLRTQAEEDALVLMRADTATQVEGFAAILARDRAILKFYLDTLAQAMEVRDEIQSREDLGQYIPGTSDDIRSVVNGIEQATSALELAVKEDKTAIAQTLGFHNPEAIAEFTLDPELEPINGATPIRKTDVKRRDEIKTLALDRSFEIRQMDYLIRIGRLQKIERYFAWLDPAADGTGKIGFGIGQYVKTGSSQLRELVTKREQLEQNIVLKVFNAVIEHNLSIKSYGLASEGMEIQERRLARILETVRFGTNVDMFGMVQIFQDYLAAEVSKENAIATYRAAHAKMDRFLLKGHYAGLVLRPDPGK
;
A
#
# COMPACT_ATOMS: atom_id res chain seq x y z
N MET A 1 64.15 -3.17 -44.98
CA MET A 1 63.30 -4.28 -44.49
C MET A 1 63.69 -4.63 -43.05
N SER A 2 62.73 -5.15 -42.30
CA SER A 2 62.79 -5.62 -40.89
C SER A 2 62.80 -4.58 -39.76
N ARG A 3 61.85 -3.63 -39.81
CA ARG A 3 61.06 -3.26 -38.63
C ARG A 3 59.88 -4.23 -38.57
N ILE A 4 60.01 -5.32 -37.83
CA ILE A 4 58.93 -6.20 -37.29
C ILE A 4 59.68 -7.07 -36.30
N LYS A 5 59.67 -6.74 -35.00
CA LYS A 5 59.97 -7.68 -33.90
C LYS A 5 59.71 -7.14 -32.49
N THR A 6 59.26 -5.89 -32.32
CA THR A 6 59.02 -5.29 -31.00
C THR A 6 57.57 -4.87 -30.72
N ALA A 7 56.59 -5.31 -31.53
CA ALA A 7 55.16 -5.05 -31.28
C ALA A 7 54.39 -6.26 -30.74
N ALA A 8 54.97 -7.47 -30.75
CA ALA A 8 54.29 -8.69 -30.31
C ALA A 8 54.37 -8.92 -28.78
N SER A 9 55.31 -8.26 -28.08
CA SER A 9 55.52 -8.41 -26.64
C SER A 9 54.75 -7.41 -25.78
N LEU A 10 54.24 -6.31 -26.34
CA LEU A 10 53.39 -5.35 -25.61
C LEU A 10 51.89 -5.70 -25.67
N LEU A 11 51.44 -6.43 -26.70
CA LEU A 11 50.03 -6.85 -26.85
C LEU A 11 49.68 -8.10 -26.04
N ALA A 12 50.67 -8.93 -25.71
CA ALA A 12 50.49 -10.09 -24.84
C ALA A 12 50.37 -9.70 -23.36
N LEU A 13 50.98 -8.57 -22.94
CA LEU A 13 50.89 -8.09 -21.55
C LEU A 13 49.58 -7.35 -21.27
N THR A 14 48.98 -6.69 -22.27
CA THR A 14 47.65 -6.05 -22.13
C THR A 14 46.50 -7.04 -22.28
N LEU A 15 46.63 -8.12 -23.06
CA LEU A 15 45.63 -9.20 -23.08
C LEU A 15 45.66 -10.09 -21.82
N LEU A 16 46.82 -10.24 -21.14
CA LEU A 16 46.89 -10.96 -19.86
C LEU A 16 46.30 -10.17 -18.68
N CYS A 17 46.33 -8.83 -18.71
CA CYS A 17 45.64 -8.03 -17.69
C CYS A 17 44.11 -8.08 -17.85
N LEU A 18 43.59 -8.21 -19.08
CA LEU A 18 42.16 -8.28 -19.36
C LEU A 18 41.49 -9.58 -18.85
N SER A 19 42.20 -10.71 -18.81
CA SER A 19 41.67 -11.96 -18.26
C SER A 19 41.68 -12.01 -16.72
N MET A 20 42.58 -11.27 -16.06
CA MET A 20 42.55 -11.14 -14.60
C MET A 20 41.51 -10.11 -14.10
N THR A 21 41.23 -9.06 -14.87
CA THR A 21 40.12 -8.13 -14.54
C THR A 21 38.73 -8.74 -14.73
N ALA A 22 38.56 -9.70 -15.63
CA ALA A 22 37.27 -10.35 -15.88
C ALA A 22 36.78 -11.20 -14.69
N CYS A 23 37.68 -11.91 -13.99
CA CYS A 23 37.30 -12.72 -12.82
C CYS A 23 36.96 -11.88 -11.58
N ASN A 24 37.64 -10.75 -11.36
CA ASN A 24 37.29 -9.84 -10.28
C ASN A 24 35.94 -9.14 -10.52
N GLY A 25 35.59 -8.89 -11.80
CA GLY A 25 34.27 -8.35 -12.17
C GLY A 25 33.11 -9.27 -11.75
N LEU A 26 33.25 -10.58 -12.00
CA LEU A 26 32.23 -11.57 -11.64
C LEU A 26 31.93 -11.57 -10.14
N LEU A 27 32.96 -11.54 -9.29
CA LEU A 27 32.77 -11.54 -7.84
C LEU A 27 32.16 -10.25 -7.30
N VAL A 28 32.53 -9.10 -7.87
CA VAL A 28 31.91 -7.81 -7.51
C VAL A 28 30.43 -7.80 -7.92
N GLU A 29 30.10 -8.36 -9.09
CA GLU A 29 28.71 -8.52 -9.53
C GLU A 29 27.89 -9.47 -8.64
N LEU A 30 28.52 -10.44 -7.99
CA LEU A 30 27.86 -11.38 -7.09
C LEU A 30 27.56 -10.82 -5.70
N THR A 31 28.24 -9.76 -5.28
CA THR A 31 28.00 -9.22 -3.93
C THR A 31 26.60 -8.61 -3.81
N GLY A 32 25.86 -9.01 -2.77
CA GLY A 32 24.52 -8.47 -2.53
C GLY A 32 23.62 -9.39 -1.73
N HIS A 33 22.37 -8.94 -1.61
CA HIS A 33 21.29 -9.68 -0.97
C HIS A 33 20.47 -10.43 -2.01
N TYR A 34 20.16 -11.68 -1.69
CA TYR A 34 19.43 -12.60 -2.54
C TYR A 34 18.28 -13.22 -1.75
N GLU A 35 17.20 -13.55 -2.43
CA GLU A 35 16.10 -14.36 -1.89
C GLU A 35 15.80 -15.49 -2.86
N GLY A 36 15.29 -16.60 -2.34
CA GLY A 36 14.89 -17.68 -3.22
C GLY A 36 14.48 -18.91 -2.45
N SER A 37 14.78 -20.09 -3.00
CA SER A 37 14.40 -21.35 -2.39
C SER A 37 15.54 -22.35 -2.34
N LEU A 38 15.54 -23.09 -1.24
CA LEU A 38 16.44 -24.20 -1.00
C LEU A 38 15.61 -25.49 -1.02
N PHE A 39 15.90 -26.35 -1.98
CA PHE A 39 15.38 -27.71 -2.06
C PHE A 39 16.46 -28.69 -1.58
N GLU A 40 16.11 -29.52 -0.62
CA GLU A 40 16.96 -30.59 -0.09
C GLU A 40 16.20 -31.91 -0.08
N ARG A 41 16.89 -32.98 -0.47
CA ARG A 41 16.35 -34.34 -0.38
C ARG A 41 17.04 -35.12 0.73
N THR A 42 16.31 -35.35 1.81
CA THR A 42 16.71 -36.19 2.95
C THR A 42 15.83 -37.43 2.99
N ASP A 43 16.44 -38.62 3.01
CA ASP A 43 15.74 -39.91 3.16
C ASP A 43 14.63 -40.17 2.12
N GLY A 44 14.83 -39.69 0.89
CA GLY A 44 13.89 -39.89 -0.23
C GLY A 44 12.79 -38.83 -0.32
N ASN A 45 12.59 -38.03 0.72
CA ASN A 45 11.63 -36.92 0.72
C ASN A 45 12.32 -35.60 0.34
N GLY A 46 11.71 -34.85 -0.58
CA GLY A 46 12.17 -33.52 -0.96
C GLY A 46 11.49 -32.44 -0.11
N HIS A 47 12.26 -31.54 0.47
CA HIS A 47 11.78 -30.39 1.21
C HIS A 47 12.25 -29.12 0.51
N GLN A 48 11.31 -28.24 0.15
CA GLN A 48 11.61 -26.90 -0.36
C GLN A 48 11.26 -25.87 0.71
N ARG A 49 12.18 -24.95 0.98
CA ARG A 49 11.99 -23.85 1.94
C ARG A 49 12.45 -22.52 1.36
N PRO A 50 11.76 -21.40 1.66
CA PRO A 50 12.24 -20.07 1.29
C PRO A 50 13.50 -19.73 2.09
N VAL A 51 14.45 -19.06 1.44
CA VAL A 51 15.74 -18.68 2.03
C VAL A 51 16.14 -17.27 1.64
N LYS A 52 16.91 -16.63 2.52
CA LYS A 52 17.61 -15.38 2.27
C LYS A 52 19.10 -15.67 2.15
N SER A 53 19.82 -14.95 1.32
CA SER A 53 21.26 -15.12 1.24
C SER A 53 22.01 -13.81 1.08
N ASP A 54 23.11 -13.70 1.83
CA ASP A 54 24.06 -12.62 1.71
C ASP A 54 25.32 -13.16 1.04
N ILE A 55 25.66 -12.60 -0.12
CA ILE A 55 26.91 -12.94 -0.80
C ILE A 55 27.91 -11.81 -0.53
N SER A 56 28.99 -12.17 0.15
CA SER A 56 30.10 -11.26 0.46
C SER A 56 31.37 -11.74 -0.24
N ASN A 57 32.22 -10.80 -0.67
CA ASN A 57 33.53 -11.04 -1.26
C ASN A 57 34.57 -10.32 -0.41
N ASP A 58 35.66 -11.00 -0.05
CA ASP A 58 36.73 -10.43 0.78
C ASP A 58 37.78 -9.64 -0.03
N GLY A 59 37.66 -9.64 -1.36
CA GLY A 59 38.61 -8.97 -2.26
C GLY A 59 39.90 -9.76 -2.51
N HIS A 60 40.07 -10.91 -1.88
CA HIS A 60 41.22 -11.81 -2.02
C HIS A 60 40.89 -13.11 -2.78
N GLY A 61 39.79 -13.10 -3.54
CA GLY A 61 39.36 -14.27 -4.32
C GLY A 61 38.58 -15.29 -3.49
N HIS A 62 38.06 -14.88 -2.32
CA HIS A 62 37.10 -15.65 -1.55
C HIS A 62 35.74 -14.97 -1.54
N ALA A 63 34.69 -15.73 -1.84
CA ALA A 63 33.32 -15.30 -1.65
C ALA A 63 32.57 -16.27 -0.74
N THR A 64 31.74 -15.72 0.14
CA THR A 64 30.91 -16.48 1.07
C THR A 64 29.44 -16.20 0.75
N VAL A 65 28.70 -17.27 0.45
CA VAL A 65 27.24 -17.26 0.29
C VAL A 65 26.64 -17.79 1.58
N ALA A 66 26.23 -16.89 2.46
CA ALA A 66 25.56 -17.25 3.70
C ALA A 66 24.05 -17.38 3.42
N VAL A 67 23.51 -18.60 3.49
CA VAL A 67 22.09 -18.89 3.31
C VAL A 67 21.44 -19.01 4.68
N LYS A 68 20.34 -18.28 4.85
CA LYS A 68 19.58 -18.15 6.08
C LYS A 68 18.12 -18.52 5.83
N ASP A 69 17.43 -19.02 6.84
CA ASP A 69 15.99 -19.24 6.78
C ASP A 69 15.19 -17.91 6.85
N ALA A 70 13.86 -18.00 6.80
CA ALA A 70 12.98 -16.84 6.92
C ALA A 70 13.12 -16.09 8.27
N ALA A 71 13.61 -16.77 9.32
CA ALA A 71 13.89 -16.19 10.64
C ALA A 71 15.32 -15.63 10.76
N ASN A 72 16.06 -15.54 9.65
CA ASN A 72 17.45 -15.06 9.58
C ASN A 72 18.46 -15.96 10.31
N THR A 73 18.12 -17.22 10.56
CA THR A 73 19.03 -18.23 11.14
C THR A 73 19.90 -18.82 10.04
N PRO A 74 21.25 -18.86 10.18
CA PRO A 74 22.11 -19.47 9.18
C PRO A 74 21.87 -20.97 9.08
N ILE A 75 21.55 -21.45 7.88
CA ILE A 75 21.29 -22.87 7.62
C ILE A 75 22.36 -23.51 6.73
N LEU A 76 23.02 -22.72 5.88
CA LEU A 76 24.05 -23.19 4.98
C LEU A 76 25.04 -22.06 4.69
N THR A 77 26.33 -22.37 4.68
CA THR A 77 27.38 -21.42 4.27
C THR A 77 28.20 -22.06 3.18
N ILE A 78 28.13 -21.51 1.97
CA ILE A 78 28.90 -21.97 0.82
C ILE A 78 30.10 -21.04 0.69
N THR A 79 31.29 -21.61 0.59
CA THR A 79 32.52 -20.84 0.37
C THR A 79 33.07 -21.13 -1.01
N LEU A 80 33.30 -20.07 -1.77
CA LEU A 80 33.95 -20.06 -3.07
C LEU A 80 35.38 -19.56 -2.85
N THR A 81 36.37 -20.34 -3.26
CA THR A 81 37.79 -20.04 -3.05
C THR A 81 38.57 -20.27 -4.35
N ASP A 82 39.76 -19.68 -4.46
CA ASP A 82 40.70 -19.91 -5.58
C ASP A 82 40.07 -19.58 -6.95
N ILE A 83 39.37 -18.45 -7.03
CA ILE A 83 38.64 -18.01 -8.22
C ILE A 83 39.62 -17.43 -9.24
N GLN A 84 40.14 -18.26 -10.12
CA GLN A 84 41.10 -17.87 -11.16
C GLN A 84 40.81 -18.58 -12.49
N ASN A 85 40.89 -17.86 -13.60
CA ASN A 85 40.82 -18.41 -14.96
C ASN A 85 39.57 -19.27 -15.26
N GLY A 86 38.38 -18.82 -14.82
CA GLY A 86 37.13 -19.54 -15.06
C GLY A 86 37.00 -20.84 -14.25
N LYS A 87 37.81 -20.98 -13.19
CA LYS A 87 37.78 -22.09 -12.26
C LYS A 87 37.71 -21.55 -10.83
N PHE A 88 37.01 -22.29 -9.98
CA PHE A 88 36.98 -22.03 -8.55
C PHE A 88 36.67 -23.29 -7.79
N LYS A 89 36.98 -23.25 -6.50
CA LYS A 89 36.74 -24.32 -5.54
C LYS A 89 35.53 -23.96 -4.69
N ILE A 90 34.47 -24.75 -4.79
CA ILE A 90 33.28 -24.63 -3.95
C ILE A 90 33.36 -25.62 -2.78
N SER A 91 33.03 -25.14 -1.58
CA SER A 91 32.91 -25.94 -0.35
C SER A 91 31.51 -25.78 0.21
N ILE A 92 30.80 -26.91 0.31
CA ILE A 92 29.42 -27.01 0.79
C ILE A 92 29.43 -27.95 2.02
N PRO A 93 28.96 -27.50 3.19
CA PRO A 93 28.85 -28.35 4.37
C PRO A 93 28.07 -29.64 4.08
N GLY A 94 28.60 -30.79 4.51
CA GLY A 94 27.97 -32.11 4.28
C GLY A 94 28.32 -32.79 2.94
N VAL A 95 29.03 -32.12 2.04
CA VAL A 95 29.52 -32.71 0.77
C VAL A 95 31.01 -33.01 0.89
N ALA A 96 31.38 -34.28 1.11
CA ALA A 96 32.76 -34.72 1.32
C ALA A 96 33.47 -35.15 0.01
N PRO A 97 34.77 -34.81 -0.22
CA PRO A 97 35.54 -33.72 0.38
C PRO A 97 36.14 -32.73 -0.66
N GLN A 98 36.33 -31.50 -0.17
CA GLN A 98 37.28 -30.47 -0.61
C GLN A 98 37.12 -29.93 -2.04
N ALA A 99 36.82 -28.62 -2.11
CA ALA A 99 37.31 -27.75 -3.15
C ALA A 99 37.12 -28.32 -4.57
N VAL A 100 35.85 -28.35 -4.97
CA VAL A 100 35.47 -28.88 -6.27
C VAL A 100 35.83 -27.88 -7.37
N GLU A 101 36.83 -28.20 -8.19
CA GLU A 101 37.19 -27.40 -9.37
C GLU A 101 36.08 -27.52 -10.41
N LEU A 102 35.46 -26.39 -10.77
CA LEU A 102 34.42 -26.32 -11.79
C LEU A 102 34.97 -25.70 -13.07
N VAL A 103 34.44 -26.16 -14.20
CA VAL A 103 34.80 -25.65 -15.54
C VAL A 103 33.60 -24.95 -16.14
N GLU A 104 33.80 -23.72 -16.61
CA GLU A 104 32.76 -22.95 -17.28
C GLU A 104 32.31 -23.61 -18.60
N LYS A 105 31.00 -23.76 -18.78
CA LYS A 105 30.36 -24.25 -19.99
C LYS A 105 28.99 -23.58 -20.15
N SER A 106 28.84 -22.74 -21.17
CA SER A 106 27.58 -22.08 -21.52
C SER A 106 27.00 -21.20 -20.39
N GLY A 107 27.82 -20.40 -19.70
CA GLY A 107 27.38 -19.52 -18.61
C GLY A 107 27.10 -20.23 -17.28
N CYS A 108 27.39 -21.54 -17.19
CA CYS A 108 27.35 -22.31 -15.95
C CYS A 108 28.69 -23.01 -15.71
N PHE A 109 29.07 -23.13 -14.44
CA PHE A 109 30.22 -23.89 -14.00
C PHE A 109 29.78 -25.31 -13.67
N LEU A 110 30.34 -26.28 -14.38
CA LEU A 110 29.96 -27.68 -14.29
C LEU A 110 31.16 -28.53 -13.84
N ARG A 111 30.89 -29.52 -13.00
CA ARG A 111 31.76 -30.68 -12.81
C ARG A 111 30.97 -31.94 -13.14
N GLN A 112 31.52 -32.78 -14.02
CA GLN A 112 31.00 -34.11 -14.30
C GLN A 112 31.90 -35.15 -13.63
N ALA A 113 31.53 -35.58 -12.43
CA ALA A 113 32.18 -36.67 -11.69
C ALA A 113 31.08 -37.60 -11.11
N ASP A 114 31.36 -38.37 -10.07
CA ASP A 114 30.34 -39.15 -9.34
C ASP A 114 29.28 -38.28 -8.66
N GLN A 115 29.60 -37.00 -8.51
CA GLN A 115 28.69 -35.93 -8.13
C GLN A 115 28.74 -34.88 -9.23
N SER A 116 27.61 -34.59 -9.87
CA SER A 116 27.53 -33.47 -10.81
C SER A 116 27.08 -32.22 -10.08
N LEU A 117 27.96 -31.23 -10.06
CA LEU A 117 27.68 -29.91 -9.50
C LEU A 117 27.50 -28.94 -10.67
N ARG A 118 26.40 -28.20 -10.63
CA ARG A 118 26.08 -27.13 -11.58
C ARG A 118 25.88 -25.84 -10.82
N PHE A 119 26.71 -24.85 -11.12
CA PHE A 119 26.61 -23.50 -10.56
C PHE A 119 26.45 -22.51 -11.70
N CYS A 120 25.26 -21.95 -11.87
CA CYS A 120 24.96 -20.97 -12.91
C CYS A 120 24.80 -19.59 -12.28
N LEU A 121 25.30 -18.58 -12.98
CA LEU A 121 25.15 -17.18 -12.64
C LEU A 121 24.65 -16.45 -13.89
N ASP A 122 23.42 -15.96 -13.87
CA ASP A 122 22.86 -15.19 -14.98
C ASP A 122 22.08 -13.98 -14.46
N LYS A 123 22.57 -12.77 -14.75
CA LYS A 123 21.85 -11.49 -14.56
C LYS A 123 21.21 -11.27 -13.18
N GLY A 124 21.80 -11.83 -12.13
CA GLY A 124 21.29 -11.75 -10.77
C GLY A 124 20.67 -13.05 -10.26
N GLU A 125 20.46 -14.05 -11.09
CA GLU A 125 20.05 -15.39 -10.65
C GLU A 125 21.31 -16.22 -10.35
N LEU A 126 21.33 -16.88 -9.19
CA LEU A 126 22.31 -17.86 -8.78
C LEU A 126 21.58 -19.20 -8.60
N LEU A 127 21.97 -20.17 -9.43
CA LEU A 127 21.45 -21.53 -9.34
C LEU A 127 22.60 -22.48 -9.01
N LEU A 128 22.52 -23.14 -7.86
CA LEU A 128 23.44 -24.20 -7.44
C LEU A 128 22.68 -25.52 -7.32
N GLU A 129 22.97 -26.48 -8.20
CA GLU A 129 22.43 -27.83 -8.16
C GLU A 129 23.53 -28.84 -7.84
N VAL A 130 23.27 -29.73 -6.89
CA VAL A 130 24.12 -30.91 -6.62
C VAL A 130 23.31 -32.17 -6.87
N THR A 131 23.79 -32.98 -7.81
CA THR A 131 23.20 -34.26 -8.20
C THR A 131 24.20 -35.37 -7.92
N LEU A 132 23.78 -36.40 -7.19
CA LEU A 132 24.58 -37.61 -6.98
C LEU A 132 24.15 -38.67 -8.00
N LYS A 133 25.10 -39.43 -8.57
CA LYS A 133 24.79 -40.48 -9.58
C LYS A 133 23.69 -41.45 -9.12
N ASP A 134 23.68 -41.83 -7.85
CA ASP A 134 22.77 -42.86 -7.33
C ASP A 134 21.46 -42.31 -6.73
N LYS A 135 21.42 -41.01 -6.37
CA LYS A 135 20.29 -40.40 -5.63
C LYS A 135 19.56 -39.31 -6.41
N GLY A 136 20.03 -38.98 -7.62
CA GLY A 136 19.53 -37.88 -8.42
C GLY A 136 19.84 -36.52 -7.77
N LYS A 137 18.97 -35.52 -7.99
CA LYS A 137 19.12 -34.18 -7.40
C LYS A 137 18.93 -34.28 -5.88
N VAL A 138 19.98 -33.94 -5.14
CA VAL A 138 19.97 -33.96 -3.67
C VAL A 138 19.80 -32.55 -3.10
N PHE A 139 20.24 -31.55 -3.86
CA PHE A 139 20.31 -30.17 -3.41
C PHE A 139 20.09 -29.23 -4.60
N THR A 140 19.19 -28.27 -4.46
CA THR A 140 19.02 -27.14 -5.39
C THR A 140 18.83 -25.86 -4.60
N LEU A 141 19.73 -24.91 -4.76
CA LEU A 141 19.62 -23.55 -4.25
C LEU A 141 19.42 -22.63 -5.45
N ALA A 142 18.23 -22.05 -5.56
CA ALA A 142 17.91 -21.02 -6.54
C ALA A 142 17.72 -19.70 -5.80
N LEU A 143 18.52 -18.70 -6.16
CA LEU A 143 18.59 -17.40 -5.51
C LEU A 143 18.47 -16.32 -6.57
N ASP A 144 17.57 -15.37 -6.39
CA ASP A 144 17.45 -14.19 -7.22
C ASP A 144 17.98 -12.99 -6.46
N ARG A 145 18.88 -12.25 -7.09
CA ARG A 145 19.45 -11.02 -6.54
C ARG A 145 18.31 -10.03 -6.41
N PHE A 146 18.16 -9.43 -5.24
CA PHE A 146 17.36 -8.23 -5.15
C PHE A 146 17.96 -7.22 -6.11
N LYS A 147 17.19 -6.87 -7.15
CA LYS A 147 17.52 -5.72 -7.98
C LYS A 147 17.72 -4.58 -7.00
N LYS A 148 18.94 -4.06 -6.91
CA LYS A 148 19.27 -2.97 -6.00
C LYS A 148 18.21 -1.91 -6.25
N LEU A 149 17.33 -1.70 -5.27
CA LEU A 149 16.31 -0.66 -5.38
C LEU A 149 17.08 0.61 -5.72
N ASP A 150 16.68 1.26 -6.81
CA ASP A 150 17.32 2.50 -7.23
C ASP A 150 17.37 3.43 -6.01
N ALA A 151 18.50 4.12 -5.85
CA ALA A 151 18.68 5.03 -4.73
C ALA A 151 17.48 5.97 -4.68
N PHE A 152 16.89 6.09 -3.50
CA PHE A 152 15.64 6.82 -3.35
C PHE A 152 15.84 8.28 -3.79
N VAL A 153 15.18 8.69 -4.88
CA VAL A 153 15.23 10.07 -5.37
C VAL A 153 14.07 10.83 -4.73
N MET A 154 14.38 11.75 -3.81
CA MET A 154 13.40 12.64 -3.21
C MET A 154 12.66 13.42 -4.30
N GLU A 155 11.33 13.38 -4.25
CA GLU A 155 10.49 14.04 -5.24
C GLU A 155 10.61 15.56 -5.10
N THR A 156 10.71 16.26 -6.22
CA THR A 156 10.72 17.73 -6.24
C THR A 156 9.35 18.28 -5.85
N PRO A 157 9.26 19.34 -5.02
CA PRO A 157 7.98 19.97 -4.67
C PRO A 157 7.17 20.38 -5.91
N ARG A 158 5.85 20.14 -5.88
CA ARG A 158 4.90 20.48 -6.96
C ARG A 158 3.59 21.02 -6.40
N ASP A 159 2.89 21.76 -7.24
CA ASP A 159 1.56 22.29 -6.94
C ASP A 159 0.48 21.26 -7.32
N PHE A 160 -0.56 21.17 -6.50
CA PHE A 160 -1.68 20.26 -6.71
C PHE A 160 -3.03 20.96 -6.56
N THR A 161 -3.98 20.60 -7.43
CA THR A 161 -5.40 20.78 -7.16
C THR A 161 -5.98 19.52 -6.49
N THR A 162 -7.11 19.61 -5.79
CA THR A 162 -7.76 18.44 -5.16
C THR A 162 -7.97 17.28 -6.15
N ALA A 163 -8.50 17.56 -7.34
CA ALA A 163 -8.77 16.59 -8.40
C ALA A 163 -7.48 15.94 -8.89
N SER A 164 -6.44 16.75 -9.16
CA SER A 164 -5.14 16.23 -9.60
C SER A 164 -4.46 15.39 -8.51
N ALA A 165 -4.64 15.76 -7.24
CA ALA A 165 -4.13 15.03 -6.09
C ALA A 165 -4.85 13.69 -5.94
N VAL A 166 -6.19 13.66 -6.03
CA VAL A 166 -6.99 12.43 -6.02
C VAL A 166 -6.55 11.50 -7.16
N ASP A 167 -6.49 12.01 -8.40
CA ASP A 167 -6.06 11.22 -9.56
C ASP A 167 -4.64 10.68 -9.43
N TYR A 168 -3.75 11.42 -8.77
CA TYR A 168 -2.39 10.97 -8.48
C TYR A 168 -2.40 9.88 -7.40
N ALA A 169 -3.10 10.09 -6.29
CA ALA A 169 -3.21 9.15 -5.17
C ALA A 169 -3.76 7.79 -5.59
N LEU A 170 -4.79 7.79 -6.46
CA LEU A 170 -5.40 6.58 -7.02
C LEU A 170 -4.41 5.67 -7.76
N ARG A 171 -3.28 6.24 -8.24
CA ARG A 171 -2.25 5.56 -9.00
C ARG A 171 -0.97 5.29 -8.20
N MET A 172 -0.57 6.25 -7.37
CA MET A 172 0.77 6.28 -6.77
C MET A 172 0.80 5.98 -5.27
N ASN A 173 -0.32 6.08 -4.57
CA ASN A 173 -0.40 5.71 -3.15
C ASN A 173 0.09 4.26 -2.94
N PHE A 174 0.87 4.05 -1.88
CA PHE A 174 1.51 2.75 -1.62
C PHE A 174 0.50 1.64 -1.35
N ASP A 175 -0.54 1.91 -0.57
CA ASP A 175 -1.57 0.92 -0.23
C ASP A 175 -2.34 0.48 -1.47
N ASN A 176 -2.69 1.43 -2.36
CA ASN A 176 -3.29 1.12 -3.66
C ASN A 176 -2.39 0.22 -4.54
N ARG A 177 -1.06 0.41 -4.48
CA ARG A 177 -0.11 -0.42 -5.23
C ARG A 177 0.00 -1.82 -4.64
N VAL A 178 0.00 -1.95 -3.32
CA VAL A 178 0.00 -3.26 -2.64
C VAL A 178 -1.27 -4.05 -2.98
N GLU A 179 -2.44 -3.41 -2.88
CA GLU A 179 -3.71 -4.03 -3.26
C GLU A 179 -3.76 -4.40 -4.75
N PHE A 180 -3.17 -3.59 -5.62
CA PHE A 180 -3.04 -3.94 -7.03
C PHE A 180 -2.20 -5.21 -7.24
N GLU A 181 -1.10 -5.39 -6.50
CA GLU A 181 -0.31 -6.63 -6.56
C GLU A 181 -1.11 -7.84 -6.08
N HIS A 182 -1.97 -7.71 -5.06
CA HIS A 182 -2.90 -8.78 -4.66
C HIS A 182 -3.88 -9.16 -5.78
N VAL A 183 -4.36 -8.19 -6.55
CA VAL A 183 -5.16 -8.44 -7.76
C VAL A 183 -4.35 -9.20 -8.82
N ILE A 184 -3.08 -8.84 -9.06
CA ILE A 184 -2.23 -9.56 -10.02
C ILE A 184 -1.97 -11.00 -9.57
N GLN A 185 -1.61 -11.19 -8.29
CA GLN A 185 -1.39 -12.51 -7.69
C GLN A 185 -2.64 -13.38 -7.79
N SER A 186 -3.83 -12.83 -7.51
CA SER A 186 -5.09 -13.58 -7.63
C SER A 186 -5.43 -13.95 -9.07
N ARG A 187 -5.15 -13.07 -10.05
CA ARG A 187 -5.29 -13.38 -11.49
C ARG A 187 -4.35 -14.50 -11.95
N LEU A 188 -3.11 -14.51 -11.46
CA LEU A 188 -2.16 -15.59 -11.72
C LEU A 188 -2.64 -16.89 -11.06
N SER A 189 -3.08 -16.84 -9.81
CA SER A 189 -3.66 -18.00 -9.11
C SER A 189 -4.87 -18.57 -9.84
N ARG A 190 -5.75 -17.71 -10.39
CA ARG A 190 -6.89 -18.13 -11.22
C ARG A 190 -6.44 -18.80 -12.51
N SER A 191 -5.41 -18.28 -13.15
CA SER A 191 -4.86 -18.86 -14.38
C SER A 191 -4.24 -20.23 -14.11
N LEU A 192 -3.44 -20.35 -13.04
CA LEU A 192 -2.90 -21.61 -12.56
C LEU A 192 -4.01 -22.62 -12.22
N ALA A 193 -5.06 -22.21 -11.51
CA ALA A 193 -6.18 -23.08 -11.17
C ALA A 193 -6.91 -23.61 -12.42
N ARG A 194 -6.98 -22.82 -13.50
CA ARG A 194 -7.50 -23.27 -14.79
C ARG A 194 -6.55 -24.20 -15.54
N LEU A 195 -5.24 -23.93 -15.49
CA LEU A 195 -4.24 -24.81 -16.07
C LEU A 195 -4.23 -26.18 -15.38
N ASN A 196 -4.53 -26.23 -14.08
CA ASN A 196 -4.71 -27.48 -13.35
C ASN A 196 -5.93 -28.31 -13.79
N LEU A 197 -6.80 -27.78 -14.66
CA LEU A 197 -7.86 -28.57 -15.32
C LEU A 197 -7.35 -29.32 -16.56
N LEU A 198 -6.19 -28.91 -17.10
CA LEU A 198 -5.57 -29.57 -18.23
C LEU A 198 -4.76 -30.79 -17.76
N PRO A 199 -4.68 -31.85 -18.57
CA PRO A 199 -3.82 -32.99 -18.28
C PRO A 199 -2.37 -32.54 -18.09
N GLY A 200 -1.77 -32.91 -16.95
CA GLY A 200 -0.38 -32.63 -16.64
C GLY A 200 0.47 -33.88 -16.77
N VAL A 201 1.56 -33.83 -17.53
CA VAL A 201 2.54 -34.93 -17.56
C VAL A 201 3.59 -34.65 -16.49
N THR A 202 3.39 -35.22 -15.31
CA THR A 202 4.37 -35.21 -14.22
C THR A 202 5.36 -36.36 -14.39
N LEU A 203 6.62 -36.21 -13.96
CA LEU A 203 7.59 -37.33 -14.05
C LEU A 203 7.11 -38.56 -13.26
N SER A 204 6.33 -38.35 -12.19
CA SER A 204 5.69 -39.38 -11.37
C SER A 204 4.61 -40.14 -12.13
N SER A 205 3.80 -39.48 -12.96
CA SER A 205 2.75 -40.16 -13.76
C SER A 205 3.33 -41.05 -14.85
N VAL A 206 4.54 -40.77 -15.35
CA VAL A 206 5.27 -41.68 -16.26
C VAL A 206 5.77 -42.92 -15.53
N ILE A 207 6.24 -42.78 -14.28
CA ILE A 207 6.78 -43.89 -13.48
C ILE A 207 5.64 -44.78 -12.95
N SER A 208 4.51 -44.21 -12.55
CA SER A 208 3.35 -44.97 -12.06
C SER A 208 2.70 -45.83 -13.14
N LEU A 209 2.77 -45.43 -14.42
CA LEU A 209 2.32 -46.27 -15.54
C LEU A 209 3.16 -47.56 -15.70
N VAL A 210 4.39 -47.57 -15.21
CA VAL A 210 5.31 -48.73 -15.27
C VAL A 210 5.13 -49.67 -14.07
N VAL A 211 4.81 -49.12 -12.89
CA VAL A 211 4.61 -49.89 -11.67
C VAL A 211 3.12 -50.25 -11.55
N LYS A 212 2.77 -51.50 -11.85
CA LYS A 212 1.37 -52.01 -11.90
C LYS A 212 0.68 -52.14 -10.53
N ASP A 213 0.76 -51.12 -9.67
CA ASP A 213 0.01 -51.06 -8.42
C ASP A 213 -1.38 -50.42 -8.67
N PRO A 214 -2.49 -51.11 -8.38
CA PRO A 214 -3.85 -50.55 -8.50
C PRO A 214 -4.04 -49.20 -7.80
N ALA A 215 -3.36 -48.94 -6.67
CA ALA A 215 -3.43 -47.66 -5.98
C ALA A 215 -2.78 -46.52 -6.79
N SER A 216 -1.69 -46.84 -7.50
CA SER A 216 -0.98 -45.88 -8.35
C SER A 216 -1.80 -45.47 -9.59
N ILE A 217 -2.66 -46.35 -10.10
CA ILE A 217 -3.55 -46.06 -11.24
C ILE A 217 -4.56 -44.97 -10.88
N ILE A 218 -5.15 -45.02 -9.67
CA ILE A 218 -6.11 -44.00 -9.21
C ILE A 218 -5.45 -42.63 -9.08
N SER A 219 -4.23 -42.57 -8.51
CA SER A 219 -3.47 -41.32 -8.46
C SER A 219 -3.09 -40.79 -9.84
N SER A 220 -2.82 -41.68 -10.80
CA SER A 220 -2.46 -41.32 -12.17
C SER A 220 -3.64 -40.74 -12.96
N ILE A 221 -4.88 -41.14 -12.67
CA ILE A 221 -6.09 -40.56 -13.27
C ILE A 221 -6.25 -39.09 -12.86
N GLY A 222 -5.90 -38.74 -11.62
CA GLY A 222 -5.93 -37.35 -11.15
C GLY A 222 -5.00 -36.42 -11.94
N ASP A 223 -3.82 -36.91 -12.34
CA ASP A 223 -2.84 -36.17 -13.13
C ASP A 223 -3.19 -36.15 -14.63
N LEU A 224 -3.66 -37.28 -15.18
CA LEU A 224 -3.95 -37.45 -16.61
C LEU A 224 -5.30 -36.88 -17.04
N ALA A 225 -6.27 -36.77 -16.14
CA ALA A 225 -7.60 -36.27 -16.47
C ALA A 225 -8.21 -35.46 -15.32
N PRO A 226 -7.54 -34.39 -14.84
CA PRO A 226 -8.03 -33.60 -13.70
C PRO A 226 -9.40 -32.95 -13.96
N PHE A 227 -9.78 -32.74 -15.22
CA PHE A 227 -11.11 -32.26 -15.61
C PHE A 227 -12.26 -33.22 -15.26
N LEU A 228 -11.98 -34.49 -14.95
CA LEU A 228 -13.01 -35.43 -14.47
C LEU A 228 -13.33 -35.24 -12.99
N LEU A 229 -12.49 -34.52 -12.24
CA LEU A 229 -12.65 -34.31 -10.80
C LEU A 229 -13.44 -33.02 -10.53
N PRO A 230 -14.64 -33.10 -9.91
CA PRO A 230 -15.46 -31.93 -9.62
C PRO A 230 -14.75 -30.87 -8.74
N THR A 231 -13.90 -31.33 -7.82
CA THR A 231 -13.10 -30.48 -6.93
C THR A 231 -12.24 -29.47 -7.71
N ARG A 232 -11.59 -29.90 -8.80
CA ARG A 232 -10.72 -29.03 -9.61
C ARG A 232 -11.51 -27.92 -10.30
N TRP A 233 -12.71 -28.22 -10.80
CA TRP A 233 -13.62 -27.21 -11.35
C TRP A 233 -14.09 -26.21 -10.30
N LEU A 234 -14.40 -26.70 -9.09
CA LEU A 234 -14.78 -25.85 -7.96
C LEU A 234 -13.64 -24.92 -7.54
N GLN A 235 -12.41 -25.43 -7.44
CA GLN A 235 -11.19 -24.64 -7.16
C GLN A 235 -10.95 -23.57 -8.23
N ALA A 236 -11.09 -23.91 -9.51
CA ALA A 236 -10.94 -22.94 -10.60
C ALA A 236 -12.02 -21.84 -10.56
N SER A 237 -13.24 -22.19 -10.18
CA SER A 237 -14.35 -21.23 -9.99
C SER A 237 -14.13 -20.33 -8.76
N GLU A 238 -13.70 -20.92 -7.64
CA GLU A 238 -13.32 -20.20 -6.42
C GLU A 238 -12.22 -19.18 -6.70
N ALA A 239 -11.14 -19.56 -7.38
CA ALA A 239 -10.07 -18.63 -7.73
C ALA A 239 -10.58 -17.47 -8.62
N GLY A 240 -11.57 -17.74 -9.47
CA GLY A 240 -12.29 -16.73 -10.25
C GLY A 240 -13.03 -15.71 -9.39
N LEU A 241 -13.83 -16.18 -8.43
CA LEU A 241 -14.56 -15.32 -7.48
C LEU A 241 -13.60 -14.57 -6.55
N ARG A 242 -12.50 -15.21 -6.13
CA ARG A 242 -11.49 -14.57 -5.28
C ARG A 242 -10.85 -13.39 -5.99
N THR A 243 -10.51 -13.57 -7.27
CA THR A 243 -10.01 -12.47 -8.10
C THR A 243 -10.99 -11.30 -8.15
N GLN A 244 -12.29 -11.57 -8.23
CA GLN A 244 -13.32 -10.51 -8.23
C GLN A 244 -13.41 -9.80 -6.86
N ALA A 245 -13.27 -10.54 -5.76
CA ALA A 245 -13.23 -9.98 -4.43
C ALA A 245 -12.00 -9.08 -4.20
N GLU A 246 -10.83 -9.45 -4.73
CA GLU A 246 -9.62 -8.61 -4.70
C GLU A 246 -9.77 -7.38 -5.61
N GLU A 247 -10.40 -7.51 -6.78
CA GLU A 247 -10.70 -6.37 -7.67
C GLU A 247 -11.59 -5.34 -6.95
N ASP A 248 -12.60 -5.78 -6.20
CA ASP A 248 -13.43 -4.91 -5.37
C ASP A 248 -12.67 -4.30 -4.18
N ALA A 249 -11.75 -5.05 -3.57
CA ALA A 249 -10.87 -4.55 -2.51
C ALA A 249 -10.01 -3.37 -2.98
N LEU A 250 -9.41 -3.50 -4.16
CA LEU A 250 -8.62 -2.43 -4.77
C LEU A 250 -9.47 -1.17 -5.03
N VAL A 251 -10.70 -1.35 -5.52
CA VAL A 251 -11.61 -0.22 -5.76
C VAL A 251 -12.00 0.47 -4.45
N LEU A 252 -12.24 -0.32 -3.40
CA LEU A 252 -12.51 0.20 -2.06
C LEU A 252 -11.34 1.02 -1.53
N MET A 253 -10.12 0.50 -1.59
CA MET A 253 -8.91 1.20 -1.14
C MET A 253 -8.71 2.51 -1.89
N ARG A 254 -8.96 2.51 -3.20
CA ARG A 254 -8.93 3.71 -4.05
C ARG A 254 -9.97 4.75 -3.63
N ALA A 255 -11.20 4.32 -3.37
CA ALA A 255 -12.25 5.21 -2.89
C ALA A 255 -11.89 5.80 -1.51
N ASP A 256 -11.38 4.99 -0.59
CA ASP A 256 -10.94 5.47 0.73
C ASP A 256 -9.79 6.48 0.64
N THR A 257 -8.80 6.20 -0.22
CA THR A 257 -7.70 7.13 -0.52
C THR A 257 -8.22 8.46 -1.05
N ALA A 258 -9.15 8.43 -2.01
CA ALA A 258 -9.73 9.64 -2.57
C ALA A 258 -10.47 10.47 -1.51
N THR A 259 -11.28 9.83 -0.67
CA THR A 259 -11.99 10.51 0.42
C THR A 259 -11.03 11.10 1.45
N GLN A 260 -9.92 10.41 1.72
CA GLN A 260 -8.88 10.91 2.62
C GLN A 260 -8.18 12.14 2.06
N VAL A 261 -7.82 12.15 0.77
CA VAL A 261 -7.22 13.31 0.10
C VAL A 261 -8.18 14.51 0.11
N GLU A 262 -9.45 14.32 -0.21
CA GLU A 262 -10.47 15.37 -0.13
C GLU A 262 -10.65 15.90 1.29
N GLY A 263 -10.61 15.03 2.30
CA GLY A 263 -10.65 15.40 3.71
C GLY A 263 -9.47 16.28 4.13
N PHE A 264 -8.25 15.87 3.78
CA PHE A 264 -7.05 16.68 4.07
C PHE A 264 -7.04 17.99 3.28
N ALA A 265 -7.51 18.00 2.04
CA ALA A 265 -7.68 19.22 1.25
C ALA A 265 -8.59 20.23 1.96
N ALA A 266 -9.73 19.76 2.49
CA ALA A 266 -10.67 20.61 3.23
C ALA A 266 -10.08 21.18 4.52
N ILE A 267 -9.31 20.37 5.26
CA ILE A 267 -8.63 20.78 6.50
C ILE A 267 -7.52 21.81 6.22
N LEU A 268 -6.66 21.54 5.23
CA LEU A 268 -5.59 22.46 4.83
C LEU A 268 -6.15 23.81 4.38
N ALA A 269 -7.24 23.81 3.61
CA ALA A 269 -7.90 25.03 3.16
C ALA A 269 -8.48 25.83 4.33
N ARG A 270 -9.07 25.16 5.33
CA ARG A 270 -9.55 25.78 6.57
C ARG A 270 -8.40 26.45 7.31
N ASP A 271 -7.32 25.72 7.56
CA ASP A 271 -6.23 26.24 8.39
C ASP A 271 -5.50 27.40 7.71
N ARG A 272 -5.41 27.39 6.39
CA ARG A 272 -4.94 28.55 5.60
C ARG A 272 -5.87 29.76 5.68
N ALA A 273 -7.18 29.54 5.60
CA ALA A 273 -8.17 30.62 5.71
C ALA A 273 -8.13 31.26 7.10
N ILE A 274 -8.09 30.44 8.16
CA ILE A 274 -7.94 30.90 9.54
C ILE A 274 -6.62 31.63 9.73
N LEU A 275 -5.49 31.07 9.26
CA LEU A 275 -4.17 31.70 9.37
C LEU A 275 -4.16 33.09 8.73
N LYS A 276 -4.69 33.21 7.51
CA LYS A 276 -4.80 34.50 6.82
C LYS A 276 -5.62 35.50 7.65
N PHE A 277 -6.76 35.08 8.17
CA PHE A 277 -7.61 35.93 8.98
C PHE A 277 -6.95 36.37 10.31
N TYR A 278 -6.17 35.48 10.93
CA TYR A 278 -5.38 35.80 12.12
C TYR A 278 -4.31 36.85 11.81
N LEU A 279 -3.61 36.73 10.68
CA LEU A 279 -2.62 37.73 10.24
C LEU A 279 -3.27 39.10 9.96
N ASP A 280 -4.43 39.13 9.31
CA ASP A 280 -5.17 40.36 9.03
C ASP A 280 -5.67 41.01 10.35
N THR A 281 -6.11 40.20 11.31
CA THR A 281 -6.56 40.67 12.63
C THR A 281 -5.39 41.13 13.51
N LEU A 282 -4.24 40.46 13.42
CA LEU A 282 -3.01 40.84 14.11
C LEU A 282 -2.59 42.25 13.72
N ALA A 283 -2.58 42.55 12.41
CA ALA A 283 -2.25 43.88 11.90
C ALA A 283 -3.18 44.95 12.47
N GLN A 284 -4.49 44.70 12.52
CA GLN A 284 -5.47 45.62 13.11
C GLN A 284 -5.26 45.80 14.62
N ALA A 285 -5.02 44.72 15.36
CA ALA A 285 -4.76 44.79 16.80
C ALA A 285 -3.48 45.57 17.13
N MET A 286 -2.44 45.45 16.29
CA MET A 286 -1.22 46.23 16.42
C MET A 286 -1.46 47.72 16.16
N GLU A 287 -2.23 48.09 15.12
CA GLU A 287 -2.60 49.49 14.84
C GLU A 287 -3.31 50.12 16.06
N VAL A 288 -4.27 49.40 16.64
CA VAL A 288 -5.01 49.85 17.82
C VAL A 288 -4.12 50.00 19.05
N ARG A 289 -3.24 49.02 19.30
CA ARG A 289 -2.27 49.07 20.40
C ARG A 289 -1.41 50.32 20.28
N ASP A 290 -0.87 50.58 19.09
CA ASP A 290 0.06 51.68 18.85
C ASP A 290 -0.66 53.04 19.00
N GLU A 291 -1.92 53.13 18.57
CA GLU A 291 -2.75 54.31 18.81
C GLU A 291 -3.01 54.56 20.30
N ILE A 292 -3.37 53.52 21.06
CA ILE A 292 -3.60 53.62 22.51
C ILE A 292 -2.31 54.02 23.23
N GLN A 293 -1.18 53.40 22.87
CA GLN A 293 0.12 53.73 23.44
C GLN A 293 0.49 55.19 23.17
N SER A 294 0.29 55.68 21.94
CA SER A 294 0.53 57.09 21.62
C SER A 294 -0.34 58.02 22.46
N ARG A 295 -1.57 57.62 22.81
CA ARG A 295 -2.47 58.42 23.66
C ARG A 295 -2.08 58.36 25.14
N GLU A 296 -1.54 57.24 25.61
CA GLU A 296 -0.91 57.18 26.94
C GLU A 296 0.29 58.12 27.06
N ASP A 297 1.15 58.14 26.04
CA ASP A 297 2.33 59.03 26.00
C ASP A 297 1.93 60.52 26.05
N LEU A 298 0.74 60.84 25.51
CA LEU A 298 0.14 62.18 25.57
C LEU A 298 -0.65 62.45 26.85
N GLY A 299 -0.75 61.48 27.77
CA GLY A 299 -1.51 61.59 29.02
C GLY A 299 -3.04 61.56 28.84
N GLN A 300 -3.54 61.11 27.69
CA GLN A 300 -4.98 60.98 27.42
C GLN A 300 -5.57 59.68 28.00
N TYR A 301 -4.73 58.64 28.11
CA TYR A 301 -5.08 57.38 28.77
C TYR A 301 -4.17 57.11 29.98
N ILE A 302 -4.64 56.22 30.85
CA ILE A 302 -3.89 55.78 32.02
C ILE A 302 -2.70 54.94 31.52
N PRO A 303 -1.47 55.19 32.01
CA PRO A 303 -0.32 54.36 31.62
C PRO A 303 -0.58 52.87 31.87
N GLY A 304 -0.26 52.03 30.88
CA GLY A 304 -0.45 50.57 30.92
C GLY A 304 -1.76 50.08 30.28
N THR A 305 -2.62 50.97 29.77
CA THR A 305 -3.85 50.63 29.03
C THR A 305 -3.55 49.76 27.78
N SER A 306 -2.42 49.99 27.15
CA SER A 306 -1.91 49.33 25.94
C SER A 306 -1.40 47.92 26.21
N ASP A 307 -1.10 47.57 27.47
CA ASP A 307 -0.69 46.22 27.85
C ASP A 307 -1.84 45.20 27.67
N ASP A 308 -3.09 45.63 27.84
CA ASP A 308 -4.27 44.78 27.59
C ASP A 308 -4.36 44.36 26.12
N ILE A 309 -4.15 45.31 25.20
CA ILE A 309 -4.15 45.01 23.75
C ILE A 309 -2.87 44.27 23.35
N ARG A 310 -1.73 44.58 23.97
CA ARG A 310 -0.49 43.82 23.77
C ARG A 310 -0.66 42.35 24.13
N SER A 311 -1.42 42.04 25.17
CA SER A 311 -1.78 40.66 25.53
C SER A 311 -2.53 39.94 24.39
N VAL A 312 -3.47 40.63 23.74
CA VAL A 312 -4.19 40.10 22.56
C VAL A 312 -3.26 39.87 21.40
N VAL A 313 -2.40 40.84 21.08
CA VAL A 313 -1.38 40.72 20.01
C VAL A 313 -0.52 39.48 20.23
N ASN A 314 0.05 39.32 21.43
CA ASN A 314 0.87 38.16 21.76
C ASN A 314 0.10 36.83 21.61
N GLY A 315 -1.18 36.80 22.00
CA GLY A 315 -2.05 35.63 21.84
C GLY A 315 -2.29 35.27 20.37
N ILE A 316 -2.50 36.27 19.51
CA ILE A 316 -2.69 36.07 18.07
C ILE A 316 -1.39 35.61 17.40
N GLU A 317 -0.23 36.18 17.77
CA GLU A 317 1.09 35.74 17.26
C GLU A 317 1.37 34.27 17.60
N GLN A 318 1.08 33.86 18.84
CA GLN A 318 1.24 32.48 19.27
C GLN A 318 0.32 31.53 18.47
N ALA A 319 -0.95 31.90 18.28
CA ALA A 319 -1.89 31.11 17.51
C ALA A 319 -1.50 31.02 16.02
N THR A 320 -0.98 32.10 15.44
CA THR A 320 -0.46 32.16 14.07
C THR A 320 0.69 31.15 13.89
N SER A 321 1.66 31.16 14.81
CA SER A 321 2.79 30.21 14.77
C SER A 321 2.32 28.74 14.87
N ALA A 322 1.29 28.47 15.68
CA ALA A 322 0.70 27.13 15.78
C ALA A 322 -0.03 26.71 14.50
N LEU A 323 -0.74 27.63 13.85
CA LEU A 323 -1.42 27.39 12.58
C LEU A 323 -0.45 27.18 11.41
N GLU A 324 0.68 27.89 11.38
CA GLU A 324 1.74 27.66 10.38
C GLU A 324 2.31 26.24 10.48
N LEU A 325 2.52 25.76 11.71
CA LEU A 325 2.93 24.37 11.94
C LEU A 325 1.86 23.38 11.49
N ALA A 326 0.59 23.61 11.85
CA ALA A 326 -0.52 22.76 11.42
C ALA A 326 -0.63 22.68 9.88
N VAL A 327 -0.51 23.80 9.17
CA VAL A 327 -0.47 23.85 7.70
C VAL A 327 0.69 23.02 7.13
N LYS A 328 1.86 23.01 7.79
CA LYS A 328 3.00 22.17 7.39
C LYS A 328 2.73 20.68 7.62
N GLU A 329 2.11 20.33 8.76
CA GLU A 329 1.74 18.96 9.09
C GLU A 329 0.69 18.41 8.11
N ASP A 330 -0.32 19.20 7.75
CA ASP A 330 -1.33 18.85 6.77
C ASP A 330 -0.72 18.59 5.38
N LYS A 331 0.20 19.46 4.92
CA LYS A 331 0.93 19.24 3.66
C LYS A 331 1.72 17.93 3.70
N THR A 332 2.32 17.61 4.83
CA THR A 332 3.06 16.35 5.03
C THR A 332 2.12 15.15 4.97
N ALA A 333 0.95 15.23 5.62
CA ALA A 333 -0.06 14.18 5.59
C ALA A 333 -0.61 13.95 4.17
N ILE A 334 -0.84 15.02 3.41
CA ILE A 334 -1.20 14.95 1.98
C ILE A 334 -0.08 14.27 1.20
N ALA A 335 1.18 14.69 1.37
CA ALA A 335 2.32 14.11 0.67
C ALA A 335 2.41 12.59 0.86
N GLN A 336 2.28 12.13 2.10
CA GLN A 336 2.26 10.71 2.45
C GLN A 336 1.08 9.97 1.81
N THR A 337 -0.12 10.55 1.84
CA THR A 337 -1.33 9.96 1.23
C THR A 337 -1.19 9.85 -0.30
N LEU A 338 -0.49 10.79 -0.94
CA LEU A 338 -0.19 10.75 -2.36
C LEU A 338 0.89 9.71 -2.73
N GLY A 339 1.53 9.08 -1.74
CA GLY A 339 2.62 8.13 -1.96
C GLY A 339 3.97 8.79 -2.22
N PHE A 340 4.14 10.05 -1.81
CA PHE A 340 5.46 10.69 -1.81
C PHE A 340 6.27 10.26 -0.60
N HIS A 341 7.58 10.18 -0.78
CA HIS A 341 8.50 9.92 0.32
C HIS A 341 9.08 11.22 0.87
N ASN A 342 9.22 12.25 0.03
CA ASN A 342 9.55 13.60 0.49
C ASN A 342 8.33 14.24 1.17
N PRO A 343 8.40 14.57 2.49
CA PRO A 343 7.28 15.22 3.19
C PRO A 343 6.97 16.63 2.66
N GLU A 344 7.92 17.28 2.00
CA GLU A 344 7.79 18.61 1.41
C GLU A 344 7.48 18.56 -0.10
N ALA A 345 7.01 17.41 -0.62
CA ALA A 345 6.65 17.24 -2.03
C ALA A 345 5.48 18.13 -2.49
N ILE A 346 4.70 18.69 -1.56
CA ILE A 346 3.57 19.58 -1.85
C ILE A 346 4.01 21.03 -1.65
N ALA A 347 4.24 21.74 -2.76
CA ALA A 347 4.59 23.15 -2.73
C ALA A 347 3.35 23.99 -2.41
N GLU A 348 2.34 23.95 -3.29
CA GLU A 348 1.05 24.60 -3.10
C GLU A 348 -0.12 23.61 -3.29
N PHE A 349 -1.23 23.85 -2.58
CA PHE A 349 -2.43 23.04 -2.69
C PHE A 349 -3.67 23.92 -2.83
N THR A 350 -4.38 23.79 -3.96
CA THR A 350 -5.56 24.60 -4.26
C THR A 350 -6.81 23.73 -4.33
N LEU A 351 -7.90 24.18 -3.69
CA LEU A 351 -9.19 23.52 -3.87
C LEU A 351 -9.72 23.75 -5.28
N ASP A 352 -10.29 22.71 -5.89
CA ASP A 352 -11.09 22.89 -7.11
C ASP A 352 -12.39 23.64 -6.79
N PRO A 353 -13.01 24.29 -7.79
CA PRO A 353 -14.29 24.94 -7.62
C PRO A 353 -15.38 23.97 -7.12
N GLU A 354 -16.05 24.34 -6.04
CA GLU A 354 -17.17 23.57 -5.51
C GLU A 354 -18.38 23.63 -6.45
N LEU A 355 -18.97 22.47 -6.73
CA LEU A 355 -20.22 22.38 -7.49
C LEU A 355 -21.43 22.89 -6.70
N GLU A 356 -21.47 22.59 -5.40
CA GLU A 356 -22.50 23.04 -4.47
C GLU A 356 -21.82 23.70 -3.26
N PRO A 357 -21.62 25.04 -3.28
CA PRO A 357 -21.03 25.72 -2.15
C PRO A 357 -22.00 25.74 -0.96
N ILE A 358 -21.47 25.70 0.26
CA ILE A 358 -22.26 25.60 1.49
C ILE A 358 -23.32 26.71 1.65
N ASN A 359 -23.06 27.90 1.10
CA ASN A 359 -23.99 29.04 1.14
C ASN A 359 -25.24 28.85 0.26
N GLY A 360 -25.18 27.94 -0.73
CA GLY A 360 -26.31 27.53 -1.57
C GLY A 360 -26.84 26.14 -1.24
N ALA A 361 -26.18 25.41 -0.33
CA ALA A 361 -26.49 24.02 -0.05
C ALA A 361 -27.83 23.86 0.67
N THR A 362 -28.62 22.87 0.25
CA THR A 362 -29.93 22.60 0.87
C THR A 362 -29.87 21.42 1.84
N PRO A 363 -30.31 21.58 3.10
CA PRO A 363 -30.35 20.47 4.04
C PRO A 363 -31.27 19.34 3.58
N ILE A 364 -30.80 18.10 3.70
CA ILE A 364 -31.60 16.90 3.45
C ILE A 364 -32.54 16.72 4.65
N ARG A 365 -33.78 17.19 4.50
CA ARG A 365 -34.74 17.25 5.61
C ARG A 365 -35.07 15.87 6.16
N LYS A 366 -35.23 15.76 7.48
CA LYS A 366 -35.72 14.54 8.15
C LYS A 366 -37.13 14.13 7.68
N THR A 367 -37.92 15.06 7.15
CA THR A 367 -39.25 14.76 6.61
C THR A 367 -39.21 14.19 5.19
N ASP A 368 -38.08 14.30 4.50
CA ASP A 368 -37.88 13.71 3.17
C ASP A 368 -37.44 12.25 3.31
N VAL A 369 -38.38 11.41 3.76
CA VAL A 369 -38.18 9.97 3.93
C VAL A 369 -37.76 9.32 2.62
N LYS A 370 -38.41 9.71 1.51
CA LYS A 370 -38.15 9.17 0.17
C LYS A 370 -36.70 9.39 -0.25
N ARG A 371 -36.18 10.62 -0.17
CA ARG A 371 -34.78 10.90 -0.56
C ARG A 371 -33.77 10.16 0.32
N ARG A 372 -34.04 10.01 1.62
CA ARG A 372 -33.16 9.26 2.52
C ARG A 372 -33.15 7.76 2.22
N ASP A 373 -34.31 7.18 1.94
CA ASP A 373 -34.43 5.78 1.54
C ASP A 373 -33.78 5.54 0.17
N GLU A 374 -33.89 6.48 -0.78
CA GLU A 374 -33.18 6.44 -2.05
C GLU A 374 -31.66 6.47 -1.86
N ILE A 375 -31.15 7.38 -1.04
CA ILE A 375 -29.72 7.46 -0.71
C ILE A 375 -29.23 6.16 -0.07
N LYS A 376 -29.99 5.62 0.88
CA LYS A 376 -29.68 4.34 1.54
C LYS A 376 -29.62 3.19 0.54
N THR A 377 -30.65 3.03 -0.28
CA THR A 377 -30.74 1.96 -1.27
C THR A 377 -29.62 2.07 -2.29
N LEU A 378 -29.36 3.28 -2.82
CA LEU A 378 -28.26 3.51 -3.76
C LEU A 378 -26.89 3.20 -3.15
N ALA A 379 -26.65 3.58 -1.89
CA ALA A 379 -25.39 3.30 -1.22
C ALA A 379 -25.16 1.79 -1.00
N LEU A 380 -26.21 1.05 -0.63
CA LEU A 380 -26.14 -0.41 -0.49
C LEU A 380 -25.93 -1.10 -1.85
N ASP A 381 -26.67 -0.68 -2.87
CA ASP A 381 -26.58 -1.25 -4.22
C ASP A 381 -25.23 -1.02 -4.90
N ARG A 382 -24.56 0.09 -4.56
CA ARG A 382 -23.28 0.51 -5.13
C ARG A 382 -22.08 0.14 -4.26
N SER A 383 -22.28 -0.43 -3.07
CA SER A 383 -21.19 -0.76 -2.15
C SER A 383 -20.33 -1.91 -2.69
N PHE A 384 -19.05 -1.61 -2.89
CA PHE A 384 -18.03 -2.60 -3.21
C PHE A 384 -17.76 -3.53 -2.01
N GLU A 385 -17.91 -3.03 -0.77
CA GLU A 385 -17.73 -3.83 0.43
C GLU A 385 -18.77 -4.96 0.53
N ILE A 386 -20.05 -4.67 0.22
CA ILE A 386 -21.12 -5.69 0.18
C ILE A 386 -20.86 -6.69 -0.93
N ARG A 387 -20.49 -6.22 -2.13
CA ARG A 387 -20.23 -7.09 -3.28
C ARG A 387 -19.04 -8.01 -3.06
N GLN A 388 -17.96 -7.50 -2.46
CA GLN A 388 -16.82 -8.30 -2.03
C GLN A 388 -17.27 -9.42 -1.08
N MET A 389 -18.07 -9.08 -0.07
CA MET A 389 -18.61 -10.08 0.87
C MET A 389 -19.52 -11.10 0.19
N ASP A 390 -20.29 -10.69 -0.81
CA ASP A 390 -21.09 -11.61 -1.64
C ASP A 390 -20.22 -12.60 -2.41
N TYR A 391 -19.07 -12.17 -2.94
CA TYR A 391 -18.09 -13.09 -3.55
C TYR A 391 -17.51 -14.06 -2.52
N LEU A 392 -17.15 -13.60 -1.32
CA LEU A 392 -16.67 -14.46 -0.23
C LEU A 392 -17.71 -15.50 0.21
N ILE A 393 -18.99 -15.12 0.29
CA ILE A 393 -20.10 -16.04 0.57
C ILE A 393 -20.23 -17.09 -0.53
N ARG A 394 -20.12 -16.69 -1.80
CA ARG A 394 -20.14 -17.64 -2.94
C ARG A 394 -18.96 -18.60 -2.88
N ILE A 395 -17.76 -18.11 -2.55
CA ILE A 395 -16.58 -18.94 -2.30
C ILE A 395 -16.87 -19.95 -1.17
N GLY A 396 -17.40 -19.50 -0.03
CA GLY A 396 -17.75 -20.39 1.08
C GLY A 396 -18.77 -21.47 0.71
N ARG A 397 -19.70 -21.17 -0.21
CA ARG A 397 -20.62 -22.18 -0.77
C ARG A 397 -19.88 -23.20 -1.65
N LEU A 398 -18.98 -22.75 -2.53
CA LEU A 398 -18.17 -23.63 -3.36
C LEU A 398 -17.27 -24.53 -2.51
N GLN A 399 -16.58 -23.98 -1.51
CA GLN A 399 -15.73 -24.74 -0.59
C GLN A 399 -16.54 -25.79 0.20
N LYS A 400 -17.78 -25.49 0.58
CA LYS A 400 -18.68 -26.49 1.21
C LYS A 400 -18.98 -27.65 0.25
N ILE A 401 -19.22 -27.37 -1.02
CA ILE A 401 -19.46 -28.39 -2.05
C ILE A 401 -18.18 -29.17 -2.36
N GLU A 402 -17.04 -28.48 -2.43
CA GLU A 402 -15.72 -29.10 -2.63
C GLU A 402 -15.41 -30.08 -1.52
N ARG A 403 -15.60 -29.71 -0.25
CA ARG A 403 -15.45 -30.62 0.91
C ARG A 403 -16.36 -31.85 0.82
N TYR A 404 -17.53 -31.74 0.19
CA TYR A 404 -18.40 -32.88 -0.05
C TYR A 404 -17.86 -33.81 -1.14
N PHE A 405 -17.19 -33.28 -2.16
CA PHE A 405 -16.59 -34.07 -3.25
C PHE A 405 -15.11 -34.42 -3.01
N ALA A 406 -14.49 -33.96 -1.93
CA ALA A 406 -13.07 -34.17 -1.63
C ALA A 406 -12.68 -35.65 -1.58
N TRP A 407 -13.61 -36.56 -1.23
CA TRP A 407 -13.37 -38.00 -1.23
C TRP A 407 -13.17 -38.61 -2.64
N LEU A 408 -13.61 -37.92 -3.70
CA LEU A 408 -13.38 -38.32 -5.10
C LEU A 408 -12.03 -37.86 -5.63
N ASP A 409 -11.39 -36.90 -4.98
CA ASP A 409 -10.12 -36.33 -5.41
C ASP A 409 -8.98 -36.90 -4.56
N PRO A 410 -8.22 -37.89 -5.08
CA PRO A 410 -7.14 -38.52 -4.33
C PRO A 410 -6.00 -37.54 -4.01
N ALA A 411 -5.97 -36.37 -4.64
CA ALA A 411 -4.95 -35.33 -4.42
C ALA A 411 -5.40 -34.23 -3.44
N ALA A 412 -6.69 -34.16 -3.06
CA ALA A 412 -7.22 -33.07 -2.24
C ALA A 412 -6.93 -33.22 -0.73
N ASP A 413 -6.70 -34.44 -0.24
CA ASP A 413 -6.39 -34.67 1.18
C ASP A 413 -5.40 -35.82 1.34
N GLY A 414 -4.15 -35.50 1.70
CA GLY A 414 -3.09 -36.46 1.96
C GLY A 414 -3.37 -37.41 3.12
N THR A 415 -4.45 -37.20 3.88
CA THR A 415 -4.87 -38.11 4.94
C THR A 415 -5.75 -39.27 4.46
N GLY A 416 -6.21 -39.27 3.20
CA GLY A 416 -6.74 -40.46 2.50
C GLY A 416 -7.91 -41.22 3.17
N LYS A 417 -8.58 -40.63 4.18
CA LYS A 417 -9.66 -41.32 4.90
C LYS A 417 -10.97 -41.19 4.14
N ILE A 418 -11.25 -42.18 3.31
CA ILE A 418 -12.55 -42.36 2.65
C ILE A 418 -13.63 -42.52 3.75
N GLY A 419 -14.53 -41.54 3.85
CA GLY A 419 -15.85 -41.69 4.50
C GLY A 419 -15.98 -41.26 5.97
N PHE A 420 -14.94 -41.34 6.80
CA PHE A 420 -15.05 -40.98 8.22
C PHE A 420 -14.77 -39.49 8.47
N GLY A 421 -15.83 -38.70 8.67
CA GLY A 421 -15.72 -37.29 9.10
C GLY A 421 -16.34 -36.26 8.16
N ILE A 422 -16.78 -36.65 6.95
CA ILE A 422 -17.40 -35.74 5.96
C ILE A 422 -18.54 -34.91 6.59
N GLY A 423 -19.36 -35.54 7.44
CA GLY A 423 -20.43 -34.85 8.17
C GLY A 423 -19.94 -33.68 9.04
N GLN A 424 -18.78 -33.82 9.70
CA GLN A 424 -18.20 -32.75 10.52
C GLN A 424 -17.56 -31.65 9.66
N TYR A 425 -16.90 -32.00 8.55
CA TYR A 425 -16.37 -31.03 7.59
C TYR A 425 -17.47 -30.18 6.94
N VAL A 426 -18.58 -30.82 6.54
CA VAL A 426 -19.75 -30.13 5.97
C VAL A 426 -20.44 -29.25 7.01
N LYS A 427 -20.54 -29.69 8.27
CA LYS A 427 -21.04 -28.87 9.38
C LYS A 427 -20.16 -27.64 9.62
N THR A 428 -18.84 -27.83 9.64
CA THR A 428 -17.86 -26.74 9.78
C THR A 428 -18.00 -25.73 8.64
N GLY A 429 -18.09 -26.19 7.40
CA GLY A 429 -18.30 -25.31 6.23
C GLY A 429 -19.65 -24.57 6.29
N SER A 430 -20.71 -25.21 6.79
CA SER A 430 -22.00 -24.56 6.99
C SER A 430 -21.95 -23.49 8.09
N SER A 431 -21.15 -23.70 9.13
CA SER A 431 -20.91 -22.70 10.19
C SER A 431 -20.14 -21.50 9.65
N GLN A 432 -19.05 -21.72 8.90
CA GLN A 432 -18.26 -20.65 8.26
C GLN A 432 -19.12 -19.84 7.28
N LEU A 433 -19.98 -20.49 6.50
CA LEU A 433 -20.91 -19.80 5.61
C LEU A 433 -21.91 -18.92 6.38
N ARG A 434 -22.45 -19.41 7.50
CA ARG A 434 -23.35 -18.62 8.36
C ARG A 434 -22.65 -17.40 8.93
N GLU A 435 -21.40 -17.56 9.37
CA GLU A 435 -20.58 -16.46 9.85
C GLU A 435 -20.40 -15.37 8.78
N LEU A 436 -20.08 -15.75 7.54
CA LEU A 436 -19.95 -14.79 6.43
C LEU A 436 -21.26 -14.05 6.14
N VAL A 437 -22.41 -14.74 6.20
CA VAL A 437 -23.73 -14.10 6.03
C VAL A 437 -24.01 -13.09 7.15
N THR A 438 -23.74 -13.44 8.41
CA THR A 438 -23.88 -12.50 9.53
C THR A 438 -22.94 -11.30 9.40
N LYS A 439 -21.69 -11.51 8.95
CA LYS A 439 -20.75 -10.41 8.68
C LYS A 439 -21.24 -9.48 7.57
N ARG A 440 -21.89 -10.02 6.52
CA ARG A 440 -22.53 -9.22 5.47
C ARG A 440 -23.66 -8.36 6.02
N GLU A 441 -24.56 -8.92 6.83
CA GLU A 441 -25.66 -8.17 7.45
C GLU A 441 -25.14 -7.05 8.37
N GLN A 442 -24.09 -7.34 9.15
CA GLN A 442 -23.42 -6.33 9.98
C GLN A 442 -22.80 -5.22 9.11
N LEU A 443 -22.17 -5.59 7.99
CA LEU A 443 -21.58 -4.64 7.05
C LEU A 443 -22.64 -3.73 6.41
N GLU A 444 -23.79 -4.28 6.01
CA GLU A 444 -24.93 -3.49 5.52
C GLU A 444 -25.37 -2.46 6.56
N GLN A 445 -25.56 -2.88 7.81
CA GLN A 445 -25.94 -1.95 8.90
C GLN A 445 -24.89 -0.85 9.12
N ASN A 446 -23.61 -1.21 9.06
CA ASN A 446 -22.51 -0.25 9.20
C ASN A 446 -22.50 0.78 8.05
N ILE A 447 -22.76 0.35 6.81
CA ILE A 447 -22.85 1.27 5.66
C ILE A 447 -24.03 2.22 5.83
N VAL A 448 -25.22 1.70 6.21
CA VAL A 448 -26.40 2.53 6.46
C VAL A 448 -26.11 3.58 7.53
N LEU A 449 -25.46 3.18 8.64
CA LEU A 449 -25.09 4.09 9.71
C LEU A 449 -24.09 5.16 9.24
N LYS A 450 -23.06 4.78 8.49
CA LYS A 450 -22.07 5.74 7.94
C LYS A 450 -22.71 6.75 6.99
N VAL A 451 -23.59 6.30 6.10
CA VAL A 451 -24.35 7.17 5.19
C VAL A 451 -25.24 8.14 5.96
N PHE A 452 -25.95 7.63 6.98
CA PHE A 452 -26.82 8.47 7.81
C PHE A 452 -26.02 9.51 8.60
N ASN A 453 -24.88 9.13 9.16
CA ASN A 453 -23.98 10.04 9.86
C ASN A 453 -23.43 11.12 8.92
N ALA A 454 -23.04 10.76 7.69
CA ALA A 454 -22.59 11.73 6.69
C ALA A 454 -23.69 12.75 6.35
N VAL A 455 -24.95 12.31 6.21
CA VAL A 455 -26.10 13.21 6.01
C VAL A 455 -26.37 14.11 7.22
N ILE A 456 -26.21 13.59 8.44
CA ILE A 456 -26.32 14.40 9.67
C ILE A 456 -25.22 15.46 9.72
N GLU A 457 -23.96 15.06 9.52
CA GLU A 457 -22.79 15.96 9.51
C GLU A 457 -22.99 17.06 8.46
N HIS A 458 -23.40 16.70 7.25
CA HIS A 458 -23.75 17.63 6.17
C HIS A 458 -24.82 18.65 6.63
N ASN A 459 -25.96 18.18 7.15
CA ASN A 459 -27.02 19.08 7.58
C ASN A 459 -26.63 19.96 8.78
N LEU A 460 -25.86 19.41 9.72
CA LEU A 460 -25.38 20.14 10.89
C LEU A 460 -24.40 21.24 10.45
N SER A 461 -23.49 20.94 9.52
CA SER A 461 -22.52 21.91 9.00
C SER A 461 -23.19 23.09 8.31
N ILE A 462 -24.24 22.88 7.51
CA ILE A 462 -25.04 23.97 6.90
C ILE A 462 -25.66 24.86 7.98
N LYS A 463 -26.25 24.25 9.02
CA LYS A 463 -26.85 25.00 10.13
C LYS A 463 -25.79 25.78 10.90
N SER A 464 -24.67 25.15 11.23
CA SER A 464 -23.55 25.77 11.95
C SER A 464 -22.95 26.93 11.15
N TYR A 465 -22.82 26.77 9.83
CA TYR A 465 -22.36 27.83 8.94
C TYR A 465 -23.30 29.04 8.94
N GLY A 466 -24.62 28.83 8.90
CA GLY A 466 -25.59 29.92 9.00
C GLY A 466 -25.46 30.71 10.30
N LEU A 467 -25.37 30.00 11.44
CA LEU A 467 -25.18 30.62 12.76
C LEU A 467 -23.83 31.33 12.89
N ALA A 468 -22.75 30.72 12.40
CA ALA A 468 -21.41 31.29 12.45
C ALA A 468 -21.29 32.52 11.54
N SER A 469 -21.93 32.51 10.37
CA SER A 469 -21.95 33.65 9.44
C SER A 469 -22.70 34.84 10.06
N GLU A 470 -23.88 34.62 10.65
CA GLU A 470 -24.61 35.67 11.36
C GLU A 470 -23.81 36.21 12.56
N GLY A 471 -23.18 35.30 13.33
CA GLY A 471 -22.29 35.67 14.43
C GLY A 471 -21.13 36.54 13.96
N MET A 472 -20.49 36.17 12.85
CA MET A 472 -19.38 36.90 12.25
C MET A 472 -19.78 38.32 11.84
N GLU A 473 -20.93 38.50 11.17
CA GLU A 473 -21.45 39.83 10.80
C GLU A 473 -21.74 40.72 12.02
N ILE A 474 -22.18 40.14 13.14
CA ILE A 474 -22.39 40.88 14.39
C ILE A 474 -21.05 41.32 14.98
N GLN A 475 -20.07 40.42 15.04
CA GLN A 475 -18.75 40.73 15.60
C GLN A 475 -17.99 41.73 14.74
N GLU A 476 -18.07 41.63 13.42
CA GLU A 476 -17.49 42.62 12.50
C GLU A 476 -18.03 44.02 12.76
N ARG A 477 -19.35 44.18 12.95
CA ARG A 477 -19.96 45.47 13.30
C ARG A 477 -19.60 45.95 14.71
N ARG A 478 -19.33 45.05 15.66
CA ARG A 478 -18.84 45.42 17.00
C ARG A 478 -17.39 45.89 16.93
N LEU A 479 -16.55 45.19 16.17
CA LEU A 479 -15.16 45.55 15.93
C LEU A 479 -15.06 46.89 15.21
N ALA A 480 -15.80 47.09 14.11
CA ALA A 480 -15.79 48.36 13.39
C ALA A 480 -16.16 49.56 14.29
N ARG A 481 -17.18 49.41 15.13
CA ARG A 481 -17.59 50.46 16.10
C ARG A 481 -16.55 50.70 17.17
N ILE A 482 -15.91 49.66 17.72
CA ILE A 482 -14.89 49.86 18.76
C ILE A 482 -13.65 50.54 18.17
N LEU A 483 -13.23 50.14 16.97
CA LEU A 483 -12.12 50.77 16.25
C LEU A 483 -12.40 52.25 15.96
N GLU A 484 -13.61 52.58 15.54
CA GLU A 484 -14.02 53.98 15.33
C GLU A 484 -14.01 54.78 16.65
N THR A 485 -14.44 54.16 17.76
CA THR A 485 -14.46 54.77 19.10
C THR A 485 -13.04 55.08 19.61
N VAL A 486 -12.09 54.18 19.35
CA VAL A 486 -10.65 54.39 19.63
C VAL A 486 -10.12 55.57 18.81
N ARG A 487 -10.42 55.60 17.51
CA ARG A 487 -9.97 56.66 16.58
C ARG A 487 -10.45 58.05 17.00
N PHE A 488 -11.66 58.16 17.53
CA PHE A 488 -12.19 59.43 18.04
C PHE A 488 -11.64 59.83 19.42
N GLY A 489 -10.81 59.00 20.06
CA GLY A 489 -10.23 59.28 21.38
C GLY A 489 -11.24 59.26 22.52
N THR A 490 -12.39 58.63 22.31
CA THR A 490 -13.35 58.42 23.39
C THR A 490 -12.84 57.35 24.35
N ASN A 491 -13.28 57.40 25.61
CA ASN A 491 -12.85 56.41 26.60
C ASN A 491 -13.45 55.04 26.23
N VAL A 492 -12.60 54.05 25.95
CA VAL A 492 -13.00 52.71 25.54
C VAL A 492 -12.80 51.75 26.70
N ASP A 493 -13.76 50.87 26.92
CA ASP A 493 -13.59 49.72 27.81
C ASP A 493 -12.60 48.73 27.17
N MET A 494 -11.35 48.72 27.63
CA MET A 494 -10.28 47.89 27.10
C MET A 494 -10.58 46.40 27.24
N PHE A 495 -11.17 46.00 28.37
CA PHE A 495 -11.60 44.62 28.56
C PHE A 495 -12.68 44.23 27.53
N GLY A 496 -13.65 45.12 27.30
CA GLY A 496 -14.65 44.96 26.25
C GLY A 496 -14.04 44.84 24.84
N MET A 497 -12.97 45.59 24.55
CA MET A 497 -12.26 45.50 23.27
C MET A 497 -11.52 44.17 23.10
N VAL A 498 -10.80 43.72 24.13
CA VAL A 498 -10.14 42.40 24.15
C VAL A 498 -11.16 41.29 23.85
N GLN A 499 -12.32 41.34 24.50
CA GLN A 499 -13.39 40.37 24.26
C GLN A 499 -13.92 40.42 22.82
N ILE A 500 -14.06 41.62 22.23
CA ILE A 500 -14.51 41.77 20.84
C ILE A 500 -13.54 41.12 19.85
N PHE A 501 -12.22 41.30 20.03
CA PHE A 501 -11.23 40.63 19.18
C PHE A 501 -11.30 39.11 19.31
N GLN A 502 -11.41 38.60 20.53
CA GLN A 502 -11.52 37.16 20.78
C GLN A 502 -12.81 36.58 20.19
N ASP A 503 -13.95 37.25 20.38
CA ASP A 503 -15.24 36.86 19.82
C ASP A 503 -15.21 36.86 18.28
N TYR A 504 -14.53 37.84 17.67
CA TYR A 504 -14.38 37.97 16.21
C TYR A 504 -13.55 36.81 15.63
N LEU A 505 -12.40 36.50 16.23
CA LEU A 505 -11.58 35.35 15.86
C LEU A 505 -12.32 34.02 16.04
N ALA A 506 -13.03 33.85 17.15
CA ALA A 506 -13.80 32.64 17.41
C ALA A 506 -14.95 32.44 16.41
N ALA A 507 -15.63 33.53 16.00
CA ALA A 507 -16.69 33.48 15.00
C ALA A 507 -16.17 33.02 13.64
N GLU A 508 -15.04 33.57 13.17
CA GLU A 508 -14.45 33.16 11.89
C GLU A 508 -13.93 31.72 11.93
N VAL A 509 -13.26 31.32 13.01
CA VAL A 509 -12.82 29.92 13.20
C VAL A 509 -14.02 28.96 13.15
N SER A 510 -15.15 29.33 13.77
CA SER A 510 -16.37 28.53 13.74
C SER A 510 -16.95 28.41 12.32
N LYS A 511 -16.94 29.51 11.56
CA LYS A 511 -17.40 29.56 10.17
C LYS A 511 -16.54 28.68 9.26
N GLU A 512 -15.22 28.83 9.31
CA GLU A 512 -14.29 28.04 8.49
C GLU A 512 -14.33 26.54 8.86
N ASN A 513 -14.49 26.20 10.15
CA ASN A 513 -14.71 24.82 10.58
C ASN A 513 -16.01 24.23 10.00
N ALA A 514 -17.09 25.00 9.92
CA ALA A 514 -18.34 24.56 9.33
C ALA A 514 -18.18 24.28 7.83
N ILE A 515 -17.46 25.13 7.10
CA ILE A 515 -17.13 24.93 5.68
C ILE A 515 -16.31 23.65 5.48
N ALA A 516 -15.26 23.44 6.26
CA ALA A 516 -14.41 22.25 6.17
C ALA A 516 -15.19 20.96 6.47
N THR A 517 -16.02 20.98 7.51
CA THR A 517 -16.87 19.84 7.90
C THR A 517 -17.90 19.52 6.82
N TYR A 518 -18.48 20.55 6.18
CA TYR A 518 -19.38 20.38 5.05
C TYR A 518 -18.71 19.67 3.88
N ARG A 519 -17.53 20.15 3.46
CA ARG A 519 -16.74 19.54 2.37
C ARG A 519 -16.42 18.07 2.66
N ALA A 520 -15.96 17.78 3.88
CA ALA A 520 -15.65 16.40 4.28
C ALA A 520 -16.90 15.50 4.31
N ALA A 521 -18.04 16.00 4.81
CA ALA A 521 -19.30 15.26 4.81
C ALA A 521 -19.81 15.01 3.38
N HIS A 522 -19.67 16.00 2.49
CA HIS A 522 -20.02 15.89 1.08
C HIS A 522 -19.16 14.83 0.36
N ALA A 523 -17.83 14.86 0.55
CA ALA A 523 -16.91 13.85 0.01
C ALA A 523 -17.28 12.43 0.48
N LYS A 524 -17.61 12.24 1.78
CA LYS A 524 -18.10 10.96 2.30
C LYS A 524 -19.38 10.51 1.61
N MET A 525 -20.34 11.42 1.40
CA MET A 525 -21.59 11.11 0.69
C MET A 525 -21.33 10.70 -0.76
N ASP A 526 -20.46 11.43 -1.46
CA ASP A 526 -20.09 11.12 -2.84
C ASP A 526 -19.36 9.78 -2.98
N ARG A 527 -18.52 9.40 -2.00
CA ARG A 527 -17.94 8.05 -1.90
C ARG A 527 -19.02 6.98 -1.87
N PHE A 528 -20.00 7.09 -0.97
CA PHE A 528 -21.06 6.08 -0.85
C PHE A 528 -22.00 6.05 -2.05
N LEU A 529 -22.19 7.20 -2.72
CA LEU A 529 -23.06 7.31 -3.89
C LEU A 529 -22.32 7.10 -5.21
N LEU A 530 -21.00 6.91 -5.20
CA LEU A 530 -20.13 6.85 -6.37
C LEU A 530 -20.34 8.02 -7.36
N LYS A 531 -20.28 9.25 -6.84
CA LYS A 531 -20.39 10.49 -7.63
C LYS A 531 -19.01 11.14 -7.83
N GLY A 532 -18.91 12.14 -8.70
CA GLY A 532 -17.65 12.89 -8.91
C GLY A 532 -16.46 11.98 -9.25
N HIS A 533 -15.36 12.12 -8.49
CA HIS A 533 -14.15 11.30 -8.64
C HIS A 533 -14.38 9.79 -8.48
N TYR A 534 -15.43 9.39 -7.76
CA TYR A 534 -15.74 7.99 -7.48
C TYR A 534 -16.48 7.29 -8.62
N ALA A 535 -17.11 8.04 -9.53
CA ALA A 535 -17.90 7.48 -10.62
C ALA A 535 -17.06 6.64 -11.60
N GLY A 536 -15.78 7.00 -11.78
CA GLY A 536 -14.84 6.31 -12.67
C GLY A 536 -14.18 5.05 -12.08
N LEU A 537 -14.41 4.73 -10.80
CA LEU A 537 -13.71 3.63 -10.12
C LEU A 537 -14.25 2.22 -10.49
N VAL A 538 -15.31 2.13 -11.30
CA VAL A 538 -15.92 0.86 -11.70
C VAL A 538 -15.01 0.12 -12.69
N LEU A 539 -14.28 -0.90 -12.22
CA LEU A 539 -13.41 -1.71 -13.09
C LEU A 539 -14.18 -2.64 -14.03
N ARG A 540 -15.35 -3.15 -13.61
CA ARG A 540 -16.27 -3.94 -14.44
C ARG A 540 -17.72 -3.79 -13.97
N PRO A 541 -18.71 -3.72 -14.89
CA PRO A 541 -20.11 -3.91 -14.53
C PRO A 541 -20.34 -5.33 -14.02
N ASP A 542 -21.17 -5.49 -12.99
CA ASP A 542 -21.56 -6.81 -12.47
C ASP A 542 -22.30 -7.57 -13.57
N PRO A 543 -21.81 -8.75 -14.03
CA PRO A 543 -22.47 -9.50 -15.10
C PRO A 543 -23.85 -10.07 -14.71
N GLY A 544 -24.26 -9.93 -13.44
CA GLY A 544 -25.55 -10.41 -12.93
C GLY A 544 -26.64 -9.35 -12.74
N LYS A 545 -26.41 -8.09 -13.13
CA LYS A 545 -27.43 -7.02 -13.12
C LYS A 545 -27.73 -6.48 -14.51
#